data_AF-A0A2P9AL01-F1
#
_entry.id   AF-A0A2P9AL01-F1
#
_cell.length_a   1.000
_cell.length_b   1.000
_cell.length_c   1.000
_cell.angle_alpha   90.00
_cell.angle_beta   90.00
_cell.angle_gamma   90.00
#
_symmetry.space_group_name_H-M   'P 1'
#
loop_
_entity.id
_entity.type
_entity.pdbx_description
1 polymer ?
#
loop_
_entity_poly.entity_id
_entity_poly.type
_entity_poly.pdbx_seq_one_letter_code
_entity_poly.pdbx_strand_id
1 'polypeptide(L)'
;MANHGAPLPTVLITGSSGFLGQAIARGLIDRYRVIGLDVAKPKHPPAGMETIEIDLTSDESVSRAVKTARERGGRIASVIHLAAYYDTTGEDNPKYDAVTVQGTRRLLHSLTAIKTEQFVFSSTLLVHAPSPGRGTKINEDSPLDPAWAYPRSKAETEALISRERGEIKTVILRLAGVYDEDCRAAFIAQQIARIFERLPTAYLFAGDITAGQPYLHKDDLVDAVVRTVDRRAELPAETVLLIGEEDTPSYEEMQKRIGRLIHGEDWRTLALPKQLTKLGAWVQTEVLDQDTDIKPWMIENSDDHYEIDISRAKTLLGWAPRHSLLDTLPEMIRRLKQDPTDWYAANKLDPPVVAASDPEIEQAERRLKGPLERSKEDVEAAITRYRSRTLWAPMTNAALGLWLVTSPMTVGLFDPVTAAMPPALGHAVAEPQLRNASLGVSEIVSGLLVTVFALMGMSRRWRWVQWITASLGVWVMLAPLLFWTTSAAAYAIDTLVGMLIVAFAVMIPPTPGISRRALAADDDIPLGWTYSPSTFTQRIPIVALAFVGLFVSRYLAAFQMGHADGLWDPFFGPGGAPVRNGSEAVVTSWVSKGFPIAGSAPSPIASISSPARSATAGAGAPCRGWCSSSAC
;
A
#
# COMPACT_ATOMS: atom_id res chain seq x y z
N MET A 1 -6.32 -60.32 10.69
CA MET A 1 -5.65 -60.69 11.96
C MET A 1 -4.56 -59.66 12.21
N ALA A 2 -4.80 -58.69 13.09
CA ALA A 2 -3.84 -57.64 13.40
C ALA A 2 -2.71 -58.22 14.27
N ASN A 3 -1.47 -58.01 13.83
CA ASN A 3 -0.26 -58.50 14.49
C ASN A 3 0.02 -57.63 15.73
N HIS A 4 -0.72 -57.87 16.82
CA HIS A 4 -0.51 -57.23 18.12
C HIS A 4 0.74 -57.83 18.80
N GLY A 5 1.93 -57.29 18.52
CA GLY A 5 3.14 -57.74 19.22
C GLY A 5 4.45 -57.07 18.82
N ALA A 6 4.57 -56.53 17.60
CA ALA A 6 5.76 -55.77 17.21
C ALA A 6 5.56 -54.27 17.50
N PRO A 7 6.52 -53.58 18.16
CA PRO A 7 6.45 -52.14 18.33
C PRO A 7 6.42 -51.46 16.96
N LEU A 8 5.51 -50.49 16.78
CA LEU A 8 5.40 -49.73 15.53
C LEU A 8 6.74 -49.07 15.20
N PRO A 9 7.15 -49.07 13.92
CA PRO A 9 8.32 -48.31 13.49
C PRO A 9 8.12 -46.82 13.80
N THR A 10 9.23 -46.14 14.11
CA THR A 10 9.20 -44.72 14.49
C THR A 10 9.47 -43.82 13.30
N VAL A 11 8.71 -42.73 13.21
CA VAL A 11 8.94 -41.60 12.31
C VAL A 11 9.33 -40.38 13.13
N LEU A 12 10.47 -39.77 12.78
CA LEU A 12 10.92 -38.52 13.37
C LEU A 12 10.47 -37.36 12.49
N ILE A 13 10.02 -36.25 13.08
CA ILE A 13 9.65 -35.05 12.33
C ILE A 13 10.44 -33.89 12.92
N THR A 14 11.26 -33.18 12.13
CA THR A 14 11.83 -31.91 12.58
C THR A 14 10.91 -30.75 12.20
N GLY A 15 10.92 -29.65 12.95
CA GLY A 15 9.95 -28.56 12.74
C GLY A 15 8.53 -29.00 13.12
N SER A 16 8.45 -29.97 14.03
CA SER A 16 7.24 -30.70 14.38
C SER A 16 6.20 -29.85 15.11
N SER A 17 6.63 -28.74 15.71
CA SER A 17 5.75 -27.78 16.37
C SER A 17 5.07 -26.83 15.39
N GLY A 18 5.57 -26.73 14.17
CA GLY A 18 5.02 -25.90 13.10
C GLY A 18 3.72 -26.45 12.50
N PHE A 19 3.06 -25.62 11.69
CA PHE A 19 1.78 -25.92 11.05
C PHE A 19 1.81 -27.23 10.24
N LEU A 20 2.78 -27.38 9.33
CA LEU A 20 2.93 -28.58 8.51
C LEU A 20 3.36 -29.80 9.34
N GLY A 21 4.27 -29.60 10.30
CA GLY A 21 4.76 -30.66 11.18
C GLY A 21 3.64 -31.31 11.99
N GLN A 22 2.73 -30.51 12.55
CA GLN A 22 1.56 -31.03 13.27
C GLN A 22 0.57 -31.73 12.33
N ALA A 23 0.33 -31.21 11.12
CA ALA A 23 -0.56 -31.84 10.15
C ALA A 23 -0.04 -33.21 9.70
N ILE A 24 1.25 -33.29 9.37
CA ILE A 24 1.93 -34.53 8.99
C ILE A 24 1.93 -35.53 10.15
N ALA A 25 2.19 -35.08 11.38
CA ALA A 25 2.14 -35.93 12.56
C ALA A 25 0.76 -36.59 12.74
N ARG A 26 -0.34 -35.83 12.59
CA ARG A 26 -1.71 -36.38 12.63
C ARG A 26 -1.96 -37.43 11.55
N GLY A 27 -1.43 -37.23 10.34
CA GLY A 27 -1.57 -38.20 9.24
C GLY A 27 -0.82 -39.52 9.47
N LEU A 28 0.19 -39.53 10.34
CA LEU A 28 1.08 -40.68 10.59
C LEU A 28 0.79 -41.42 11.90
N ILE A 29 0.17 -40.79 12.89
CA ILE A 29 0.09 -41.30 14.26
C ILE A 29 -0.67 -42.65 14.39
N ASP A 30 -1.60 -42.91 13.48
CA ASP A 30 -2.37 -44.18 13.48
C ASP A 30 -1.57 -45.36 12.89
N ARG A 31 -0.47 -45.08 12.18
CA ARG A 31 0.34 -46.06 11.45
C ARG A 31 1.74 -46.24 12.02
N TYR A 32 2.26 -45.19 12.66
CA TYR A 32 3.62 -45.09 13.13
C TYR A 32 3.68 -44.51 14.53
N ARG A 33 4.74 -44.85 15.26
CA ARG A 33 5.11 -44.04 16.41
C ARG A 33 5.72 -42.73 15.93
N VAL A 34 5.14 -41.59 16.29
CA VAL A 34 5.66 -40.28 15.87
C VAL A 34 6.40 -39.61 17.01
N ILE A 35 7.64 -39.19 16.76
CA ILE A 35 8.43 -38.36 17.67
C ILE A 35 8.79 -37.06 16.96
N GLY A 36 8.31 -35.94 17.49
CA GLY A 36 8.67 -34.61 17.06
C GLY A 36 10.03 -34.17 17.59
N LEU A 37 10.74 -33.40 16.78
CA LEU A 37 12.00 -32.74 17.10
C LEU A 37 11.82 -31.24 16.79
N ASP A 38 11.94 -30.38 17.80
CA ASP A 38 11.81 -28.94 17.62
C ASP A 38 12.56 -28.14 18.70
N VAL A 39 12.77 -26.84 18.51
CA VAL A 39 13.42 -25.98 19.52
C VAL A 39 12.51 -25.74 20.73
N ALA A 40 11.20 -25.89 20.55
CA ALA A 40 10.21 -25.76 21.60
C ALA A 40 9.04 -26.72 21.37
N LYS A 41 8.43 -27.21 22.45
CA LYS A 41 7.24 -28.07 22.37
C LYS A 41 6.03 -27.31 21.83
N PRO A 42 5.16 -27.94 21.01
CA PRO A 42 3.96 -27.28 20.55
C PRO A 42 3.00 -27.04 21.72
N LYS A 43 2.24 -25.94 21.67
CA LYS A 43 1.20 -25.64 22.67
C LYS A 43 0.11 -26.71 22.71
N HIS A 44 -0.22 -27.28 21.55
CA HIS A 44 -1.26 -28.30 21.38
C HIS A 44 -0.72 -29.47 20.54
N PRO A 45 0.11 -30.36 21.13
CA PRO A 45 0.61 -31.54 20.42
C PRO A 45 -0.55 -32.47 20.04
N PRO A 46 -0.49 -33.14 18.87
CA PRO A 46 -1.35 -34.29 18.60
C PRO A 46 -1.24 -35.34 19.71
N ALA A 47 -2.36 -35.94 20.11
CA ALA A 47 -2.36 -37.02 21.09
C ALA A 47 -1.48 -38.18 20.60
N GLY A 48 -0.60 -38.68 21.46
CA GLY A 48 0.33 -39.77 21.12
C GLY A 48 1.65 -39.32 20.50
N MET A 49 1.82 -38.03 20.17
CA MET A 49 3.09 -37.49 19.70
C MET A 49 3.93 -36.98 20.88
N GLU A 50 5.14 -37.53 21.01
CA GLU A 50 6.15 -37.01 21.93
C GLU A 50 7.02 -35.97 21.22
N THR A 51 7.45 -34.89 21.90
CA THR A 51 8.39 -33.91 21.35
C THR A 51 9.68 -33.87 22.17
N ILE A 52 10.81 -34.06 21.50
CA ILE A 52 12.16 -33.92 22.03
C ILE A 52 12.72 -32.58 21.56
N GLU A 53 13.30 -31.82 22.48
CA GLU A 53 13.93 -30.55 22.14
C GLU A 53 15.24 -30.76 21.38
N ILE A 54 15.42 -30.01 20.29
CA ILE A 54 16.62 -30.05 19.46
C ILE A 54 16.97 -28.64 19.00
N ASP A 55 18.24 -28.28 19.10
CA ASP A 55 18.83 -27.14 18.40
C ASP A 55 19.72 -27.65 17.27
N LEU A 56 19.32 -27.40 16.02
CA LEU A 56 20.07 -27.82 14.83
C LEU A 56 21.38 -27.05 14.63
N THR A 57 21.61 -25.97 15.37
CA THR A 57 22.88 -25.23 15.37
C THR A 57 23.94 -25.86 16.28
N SER A 58 23.58 -26.85 17.09
CA SER A 58 24.46 -27.48 18.08
C SER A 58 24.65 -28.98 17.82
N ASP A 59 25.88 -29.41 17.54
CA ASP A 59 26.23 -30.83 17.35
C ASP A 59 25.84 -31.70 18.56
N GLU A 60 26.09 -31.19 19.78
CA GLU A 60 25.74 -31.90 21.01
C GLU A 60 24.23 -32.06 21.14
N SER A 61 23.46 -31.00 20.83
CA SER A 61 22.01 -31.06 20.90
C SER A 61 21.43 -32.04 19.91
N VAL A 62 21.92 -32.05 18.66
CA VAL A 62 21.46 -32.97 17.62
C VAL A 62 21.77 -34.41 17.99
N SER A 63 23.02 -34.69 18.39
CA SER A 63 23.44 -36.04 18.78
C SER A 63 22.62 -36.58 19.95
N ARG A 64 22.40 -35.76 20.99
CA ARG A 64 21.58 -36.11 22.15
C ARG A 64 20.13 -36.40 21.77
N ALA A 65 19.52 -35.54 20.96
CA ALA A 65 18.13 -35.69 20.54
C ALA A 65 17.93 -36.96 19.70
N VAL A 66 18.81 -37.22 18.73
CA VAL A 66 18.77 -38.41 17.86
C VAL A 66 18.97 -39.70 18.69
N LYS A 67 19.92 -39.71 19.63
CA LYS A 67 20.13 -40.85 20.54
C LYS A 67 18.90 -41.09 21.41
N THR A 68 18.34 -40.05 22.00
CA THR A 68 17.12 -40.14 22.83
C THR A 68 15.94 -40.65 22.03
N ALA A 69 15.76 -40.18 20.78
CA ALA A 69 14.72 -40.65 19.88
C ALA A 69 14.89 -42.14 19.53
N ARG A 70 16.13 -42.59 19.33
CA ARG A 70 16.45 -44.01 19.10
C ARG A 70 16.16 -44.88 20.32
N GLU A 71 16.56 -44.43 21.51
CA GLU A 71 16.33 -45.15 22.77
C GLU A 71 14.83 -45.28 23.08
N ARG A 72 14.07 -44.21 22.86
CA ARG A 72 12.63 -44.19 23.14
C ARG A 72 11.83 -44.89 22.05
N GLY A 73 12.11 -44.59 20.78
CA GLY A 73 11.32 -45.02 19.62
C GLY A 73 11.78 -46.33 18.96
N GLY A 74 12.96 -46.84 19.31
CA GLY A 74 13.51 -48.05 18.68
C GLY A 74 13.87 -47.82 17.22
N ARG A 75 13.36 -48.67 16.32
CA ARG A 75 13.71 -48.62 14.89
C ARG A 75 13.15 -47.36 14.22
N ILE A 76 14.02 -46.56 13.60
CA ILE A 76 13.63 -45.34 12.87
C ILE A 76 13.39 -45.68 11.39
N ALA A 77 12.12 -45.67 10.99
CA ALA A 77 11.70 -45.94 9.62
C ALA A 77 11.87 -44.73 8.70
N SER A 78 11.64 -43.52 9.20
CA SER A 78 11.80 -42.32 8.38
C SER A 78 12.06 -41.09 9.24
N VAL A 79 12.80 -40.13 8.71
CA VAL A 79 12.92 -38.79 9.26
C VAL A 79 12.36 -37.80 8.24
N ILE A 80 11.36 -37.03 8.64
CA ILE A 80 10.75 -35.97 7.84
C ILE A 80 11.34 -34.64 8.32
N HIS A 81 12.25 -34.09 7.51
CA HIS A 81 13.00 -32.89 7.82
C HIS A 81 12.27 -31.65 7.27
N LEU A 82 11.48 -31.00 8.12
CA LEU A 82 10.75 -29.75 7.78
C LEU A 82 11.43 -28.50 8.37
N ALA A 83 12.30 -28.68 9.37
CA ALA A 83 13.01 -27.57 10.01
C ALA A 83 13.96 -26.90 9.00
N ALA A 84 13.70 -25.63 8.71
CA ALA A 84 14.54 -24.76 7.92
C ALA A 84 14.28 -23.31 8.34
N TYR A 85 15.26 -22.43 8.13
CA TYR A 85 15.01 -21.00 8.23
C TYR A 85 14.21 -20.54 6.99
N TYR A 86 13.17 -19.75 7.22
CA TYR A 86 12.35 -19.13 6.18
C TYR A 86 12.03 -17.70 6.57
N ASP A 87 12.26 -16.79 5.65
CA ASP A 87 11.97 -15.38 5.77
C ASP A 87 11.48 -14.84 4.42
N THR A 88 10.56 -13.87 4.45
CA THR A 88 9.99 -13.23 3.27
C THR A 88 10.73 -11.94 2.88
N THR A 89 11.66 -11.45 3.72
CA THR A 89 12.50 -10.26 3.41
C THR A 89 13.30 -10.43 2.11
N GLY A 90 13.74 -11.66 1.84
CA GLY A 90 14.62 -12.01 0.73
C GLY A 90 16.09 -11.63 0.93
N GLU A 91 16.43 -11.07 2.10
CA GLU A 91 17.80 -10.79 2.48
C GLU A 91 18.55 -12.07 2.84
N ASP A 92 19.86 -12.07 2.62
CA ASP A 92 20.71 -13.14 3.10
C ASP A 92 20.78 -13.09 4.63
N ASN A 93 20.66 -14.25 5.26
CA ASN A 93 20.65 -14.39 6.70
C ASN A 93 21.56 -15.57 7.07
N PRO A 94 22.51 -15.39 8.00
CA PRO A 94 23.39 -16.48 8.45
C PRO A 94 22.65 -17.73 8.92
N LYS A 95 21.37 -17.61 9.32
CA LYS A 95 20.51 -18.74 9.69
C LYS A 95 20.20 -19.67 8.51
N TYR A 96 20.22 -19.21 7.25
CA TYR A 96 20.09 -20.09 6.09
C TYR A 96 21.21 -21.13 6.06
N ASP A 97 22.47 -20.71 6.24
CA ASP A 97 23.57 -21.66 6.36
C ASP A 97 23.50 -22.41 7.70
N ALA A 98 23.48 -21.71 8.84
CA ALA A 98 23.64 -22.32 10.16
C ALA A 98 22.55 -23.33 10.53
N VAL A 99 21.28 -23.03 10.19
CA VAL A 99 20.10 -23.86 10.52
C VAL A 99 19.72 -24.78 9.37
N THR A 100 19.62 -24.26 8.13
CA THR A 100 19.14 -25.08 7.01
C THR A 100 20.25 -25.98 6.47
N VAL A 101 21.36 -25.43 6.00
CA VAL A 101 22.42 -26.22 5.35
C VAL A 101 23.21 -27.04 6.38
N GLN A 102 23.86 -26.37 7.33
CA GLN A 102 24.68 -27.01 8.36
C GLN A 102 23.83 -27.82 9.34
N GLY A 103 22.63 -27.34 9.68
CA GLY A 103 21.72 -28.11 10.55
C GLY A 103 21.28 -29.43 9.92
N THR A 104 20.99 -29.42 8.61
CA THR A 104 20.73 -30.66 7.86
C THR A 104 21.95 -31.60 7.89
N ARG A 105 23.17 -31.07 7.68
CA ARG A 105 24.41 -31.85 7.76
C ARG A 105 24.55 -32.57 9.10
N ARG A 106 24.43 -31.83 10.21
CA ARG A 106 24.57 -32.38 11.57
C ARG A 106 23.54 -33.47 11.84
N LEU A 107 22.30 -33.24 11.43
CA LEU A 107 21.22 -34.20 11.58
C LEU A 107 21.48 -35.46 10.74
N LEU A 108 21.78 -35.30 9.45
CA LEU A 108 22.03 -36.41 8.54
C LEU A 108 23.21 -37.28 9.03
N HIS A 109 24.30 -36.66 9.47
CA HIS A 109 25.45 -37.37 10.02
C HIS A 109 25.09 -38.15 11.30
N SER A 110 24.32 -37.55 12.21
CA SER A 110 23.86 -38.22 13.43
C SER A 110 22.91 -39.39 13.14
N LEU A 111 22.11 -39.30 12.08
CA LEU A 111 21.18 -40.35 11.67
C LEU A 111 21.88 -41.56 11.04
N THR A 112 23.04 -41.35 10.39
CA THR A 112 23.88 -42.43 9.85
C THR A 112 24.37 -43.36 10.97
N ALA A 113 24.69 -42.80 12.14
CA ALA A 113 25.17 -43.58 13.29
C ALA A 113 24.12 -44.55 13.87
N ILE A 114 22.83 -44.30 13.65
CA ILE A 114 21.72 -45.08 14.26
C ILE A 114 20.92 -45.93 13.26
N LYS A 115 21.42 -46.09 12.03
CA LYS A 115 20.80 -46.89 10.94
C LYS A 115 19.35 -46.50 10.65
N THR A 116 19.15 -45.28 10.18
CA THR A 116 17.86 -44.76 9.70
C THR A 116 17.57 -45.26 8.29
N GLU A 117 16.35 -45.73 8.01
CA GLU A 117 16.00 -46.27 6.69
C GLU A 117 15.82 -45.21 5.60
N GLN A 118 15.15 -44.10 5.93
CA GLN A 118 14.78 -43.06 4.98
C GLN A 118 14.93 -41.66 5.60
N PHE A 119 15.42 -40.71 4.81
CA PHE A 119 15.46 -39.29 5.14
C PHE A 119 14.68 -38.50 4.07
N VAL A 120 13.61 -37.84 4.48
CA VAL A 120 12.73 -37.05 3.62
C VAL A 120 13.00 -35.57 3.88
N PHE A 121 13.42 -34.82 2.86
CA PHE A 121 13.67 -33.39 2.95
C PHE A 121 12.56 -32.59 2.28
N SER A 122 12.02 -31.62 3.02
CA SER A 122 11.07 -30.64 2.47
C SER A 122 11.83 -29.52 1.77
N SER A 123 11.97 -29.66 0.45
CA SER A 123 12.47 -28.60 -0.42
C SER A 123 11.31 -27.76 -0.97
N THR A 124 11.60 -26.93 -1.97
CA THR A 124 10.64 -26.01 -2.61
C THR A 124 10.72 -26.17 -4.12
N LEU A 125 9.62 -25.93 -4.83
CA LEU A 125 9.60 -25.86 -6.29
C LEU A 125 10.51 -24.72 -6.81
N LEU A 126 10.67 -23.65 -6.04
CA LEU A 126 11.42 -22.43 -6.40
C LEU A 126 12.94 -22.66 -6.57
N VAL A 127 13.43 -23.88 -6.39
CA VAL A 127 14.80 -24.26 -6.78
C VAL A 127 14.96 -24.37 -8.30
N HIS A 128 13.87 -24.59 -9.02
CA HIS A 128 13.86 -24.72 -10.47
C HIS A 128 13.94 -23.37 -11.17
N ALA A 129 14.57 -23.38 -12.35
CA ALA A 129 14.35 -22.32 -13.33
C ALA A 129 12.86 -22.25 -13.72
N PRO A 130 12.32 -21.05 -13.99
CA PRO A 130 10.96 -20.90 -14.49
C PRO A 130 10.71 -21.73 -15.76
N SER A 131 9.46 -22.12 -15.99
CA SER A 131 9.04 -22.77 -17.23
C SER A 131 9.43 -21.89 -18.42
N PRO A 132 10.06 -22.44 -19.49
CA PRO A 132 10.49 -21.66 -20.66
C PRO A 132 9.36 -20.90 -21.36
N GLY A 133 8.11 -21.33 -21.16
CA GLY A 133 6.91 -20.66 -21.61
C GLY A 133 5.66 -21.39 -21.10
N ARG A 134 4.51 -20.73 -21.27
CA ARG A 134 3.19 -21.30 -20.97
C ARG A 134 2.95 -22.59 -21.79
N GLY A 135 2.36 -23.60 -21.18
CA GLY A 135 2.16 -24.94 -21.74
C GLY A 135 3.38 -25.86 -21.64
N THR A 136 4.52 -25.40 -21.11
CA THR A 136 5.72 -26.21 -20.94
C THR A 136 5.89 -26.63 -19.48
N LYS A 137 5.60 -27.91 -19.21
CA LYS A 137 5.75 -28.51 -17.89
C LYS A 137 7.22 -28.82 -17.59
N ILE A 138 7.70 -28.39 -16.42
CA ILE A 138 8.97 -28.81 -15.85
C ILE A 138 8.79 -30.09 -15.03
N ASN A 139 9.83 -30.90 -14.96
CA ASN A 139 9.91 -32.11 -14.14
C ASN A 139 11.13 -32.05 -13.21
N GLU A 140 11.36 -33.09 -12.42
CA GLU A 140 12.43 -33.10 -11.42
C GLU A 140 13.84 -32.95 -11.99
N ASP A 141 14.04 -33.30 -13.26
CA ASP A 141 15.34 -33.26 -13.94
C ASP A 141 15.54 -31.94 -14.71
N SER A 142 14.54 -31.04 -14.68
CA SER A 142 14.62 -29.73 -15.30
C SER A 142 15.64 -28.83 -14.59
N PRO A 143 16.24 -27.83 -15.28
CA PRO A 143 17.29 -26.98 -14.72
C PRO A 143 16.93 -26.32 -13.38
N LEU A 144 17.93 -26.15 -12.52
CA LEU A 144 17.82 -25.41 -11.27
C LEU A 144 18.39 -24.00 -11.43
N ASP A 145 17.64 -22.99 -10.98
CA ASP A 145 18.05 -21.58 -10.97
C ASP A 145 17.45 -20.86 -9.75
N PRO A 146 17.97 -21.14 -8.54
CA PRO A 146 17.43 -20.56 -7.32
C PRO A 146 17.77 -19.05 -7.23
N ALA A 147 16.82 -18.21 -7.61
CA ALA A 147 17.03 -16.77 -7.80
C ALA A 147 17.41 -15.99 -6.52
N TRP A 148 16.98 -16.42 -5.34
CA TRP A 148 17.11 -15.67 -4.09
C TRP A 148 17.53 -16.55 -2.90
N ALA A 149 17.81 -15.94 -1.74
CA ALA A 149 18.48 -16.60 -0.60
C ALA A 149 17.76 -17.88 -0.13
N TYR A 150 16.43 -17.84 0.00
CA TYR A 150 15.65 -19.00 0.46
C TYR A 150 15.79 -20.23 -0.46
N PRO A 151 15.38 -20.20 -1.76
CA PRO A 151 15.53 -21.38 -2.62
C PRO A 151 16.99 -21.78 -2.82
N ARG A 152 17.94 -20.84 -2.74
CA ARG A 152 19.37 -21.15 -2.81
C ARG A 152 19.81 -22.03 -1.65
N SER A 153 19.43 -21.67 -0.42
CA SER A 153 19.70 -22.50 0.77
C SER A 153 19.09 -23.91 0.65
N LYS A 154 17.91 -24.04 0.03
CA LYS A 154 17.26 -25.33 -0.22
C LYS A 154 18.01 -26.16 -1.27
N ALA A 155 18.39 -25.56 -2.40
CA ALA A 155 19.18 -26.22 -3.45
C ALA A 155 20.57 -26.66 -2.94
N GLU A 156 21.25 -25.83 -2.15
CA GLU A 156 22.51 -26.17 -1.50
C GLU A 156 22.35 -27.36 -0.54
N THR A 157 21.23 -27.39 0.20
CA THR A 157 20.88 -28.50 1.10
C THR A 157 20.55 -29.78 0.34
N GLU A 158 19.84 -29.71 -0.79
CA GLU A 158 19.61 -30.87 -1.68
C GLU A 158 20.95 -31.47 -2.14
N ALA A 159 21.87 -30.63 -2.61
CA ALA A 159 23.18 -31.07 -3.06
C ALA A 159 24.02 -31.64 -1.90
N LEU A 160 23.90 -31.07 -0.70
CA LEU A 160 24.54 -31.59 0.51
C LEU A 160 24.02 -32.98 0.88
N ILE A 161 22.70 -33.17 0.87
CA ILE A 161 22.07 -34.46 1.17
C ILE A 161 22.55 -35.53 0.18
N SER A 162 22.56 -35.23 -1.12
CA SER A 162 23.03 -36.20 -2.13
C SER A 162 24.50 -36.59 -1.90
N ARG A 163 25.36 -35.63 -1.51
CA ARG A 163 26.78 -35.90 -1.21
C ARG A 163 27.01 -36.67 0.09
N GLU A 164 26.24 -36.39 1.13
CA GLU A 164 26.58 -36.80 2.52
C GLU A 164 25.63 -37.87 3.11
N ARG A 165 24.60 -38.33 2.38
CA ARG A 165 23.61 -39.30 2.89
C ARG A 165 24.14 -40.68 3.28
N GLY A 166 25.32 -41.06 2.80
CA GLY A 166 25.84 -42.42 2.97
C GLY A 166 24.88 -43.48 2.44
N GLU A 167 24.52 -44.45 3.29
CA GLU A 167 23.60 -45.54 2.93
C GLU A 167 22.12 -45.21 3.13
N ILE A 168 21.79 -44.06 3.73
CA ILE A 168 20.40 -43.68 4.00
C ILE A 168 19.70 -43.40 2.66
N LYS A 169 18.51 -43.97 2.47
CA LYS A 169 17.67 -43.60 1.32
C LYS A 169 17.14 -42.18 1.49
N THR A 170 17.26 -41.34 0.48
CA THR A 170 16.81 -39.95 0.56
C THR A 170 15.64 -39.68 -0.39
N VAL A 171 14.68 -38.89 0.09
CA VAL A 171 13.59 -38.37 -0.73
C VAL A 171 13.56 -36.85 -0.59
N ILE A 172 13.70 -36.14 -1.70
CA ILE A 172 13.54 -34.69 -1.76
C ILE A 172 12.14 -34.40 -2.30
N LEU A 173 11.31 -33.78 -1.47
CA LEU A 173 9.98 -33.31 -1.88
C LEU A 173 10.09 -31.83 -2.23
N ARG A 174 10.04 -31.48 -3.51
CA ARG A 174 9.99 -30.09 -3.99
C ARG A 174 8.54 -29.64 -3.97
N LEU A 175 8.16 -28.98 -2.87
CA LEU A 175 6.79 -28.59 -2.60
C LEU A 175 6.43 -27.29 -3.33
N ALA A 176 5.24 -27.27 -3.93
CA ALA A 176 4.57 -26.04 -4.35
C ALA A 176 4.06 -25.23 -3.14
N GLY A 177 3.54 -24.02 -3.38
CA GLY A 177 3.04 -23.15 -2.31
C GLY A 177 1.90 -23.80 -1.52
N VAL A 178 2.13 -24.11 -0.24
CA VAL A 178 1.16 -24.84 0.57
C VAL A 178 0.06 -23.90 1.08
N TYR A 179 -1.20 -24.32 0.98
CA TYR A 179 -2.36 -23.60 1.52
C TYR A 179 -3.33 -24.54 2.23
N ASP A 180 -4.28 -23.95 2.96
CA ASP A 180 -5.45 -24.62 3.51
C ASP A 180 -6.68 -23.70 3.40
N GLU A 181 -7.82 -24.15 3.90
CA GLU A 181 -9.08 -23.42 3.86
C GLU A 181 -9.05 -22.11 4.68
N ASP A 182 -8.12 -21.99 5.63
CA ASP A 182 -7.86 -20.74 6.38
C ASP A 182 -6.98 -19.77 5.58
N CYS A 183 -6.66 -20.09 4.33
CA CYS A 183 -5.80 -19.32 3.43
C CYS A 183 -4.38 -19.12 3.94
N ARG A 184 -3.81 -20.11 4.67
CA ARG A 184 -2.43 -20.03 5.21
C ARG A 184 -1.36 -20.15 4.12
N ALA A 185 -1.33 -19.15 3.25
CA ALA A 185 -0.41 -18.92 2.15
C ALA A 185 -0.24 -17.41 2.02
N ALA A 186 0.87 -16.86 2.53
CA ALA A 186 1.05 -15.42 2.72
C ALA A 186 0.74 -14.58 1.48
N PHE A 187 1.19 -15.02 0.30
CA PHE A 187 0.96 -14.31 -0.97
C PHE A 187 -0.52 -14.26 -1.38
N ILE A 188 -1.24 -15.37 -1.22
CA ILE A 188 -2.68 -15.44 -1.51
C ILE A 188 -3.45 -14.61 -0.48
N ALA A 189 -3.10 -14.71 0.80
CA ALA A 189 -3.74 -13.93 1.85
C ALA A 189 -3.57 -12.42 1.62
N GLN A 190 -2.37 -11.95 1.29
CA GLN A 190 -2.11 -10.55 0.94
C GLN A 190 -2.82 -10.11 -0.34
N GLN A 191 -2.94 -10.99 -1.35
CA GLN A 191 -3.71 -10.69 -2.56
C GLN A 191 -5.20 -10.52 -2.25
N ILE A 192 -5.78 -11.45 -1.49
CA ILE A 192 -7.17 -11.42 -1.03
C ILE A 192 -7.43 -10.16 -0.18
N ALA A 193 -6.57 -9.86 0.78
CA ALA A 193 -6.70 -8.69 1.67
C ALA A 193 -6.69 -7.36 0.89
N ARG A 194 -5.72 -7.19 -0.03
CA ARG A 194 -5.65 -5.99 -0.89
C ARG A 194 -6.95 -5.78 -1.68
N ILE A 195 -7.51 -6.85 -2.24
CA ILE A 195 -8.77 -6.78 -2.98
C ILE A 195 -9.95 -6.53 -2.03
N PHE A 196 -9.99 -7.20 -0.88
CA PHE A 196 -11.02 -7.04 0.16
C PHE A 196 -11.14 -5.58 0.61
N GLU A 197 -10.01 -4.95 0.93
CA GLU A 197 -9.90 -3.56 1.39
C GLU A 197 -9.96 -2.53 0.24
N ARG A 198 -9.96 -2.98 -1.01
CA ARG A 198 -9.91 -2.13 -2.22
C ARG A 198 -8.70 -1.18 -2.24
N LEU A 199 -7.55 -1.62 -1.74
CA LEU A 199 -6.34 -0.80 -1.71
C LEU A 199 -5.90 -0.42 -3.14
N PRO A 200 -5.27 0.75 -3.36
CA PRO A 200 -4.74 1.11 -4.68
C PRO A 200 -3.78 0.06 -5.26
N THR A 201 -3.01 -0.59 -4.40
CA THR A 201 -2.08 -1.69 -4.74
C THR A 201 -2.78 -2.98 -5.17
N ALA A 202 -4.10 -3.10 -4.99
CA ALA A 202 -4.89 -4.22 -5.50
C ALA A 202 -5.11 -4.16 -7.02
N TYR A 203 -5.06 -2.96 -7.59
CA TYR A 203 -5.27 -2.71 -9.02
C TYR A 203 -3.97 -2.71 -9.82
N LEU A 204 -2.82 -2.80 -9.15
CA LEU A 204 -1.50 -2.69 -9.74
C LEU A 204 -0.73 -3.99 -9.54
N PHE A 205 -0.09 -4.48 -10.60
CA PHE A 205 0.86 -5.60 -10.53
C PHE A 205 2.12 -5.24 -11.30
N ALA A 206 3.28 -5.56 -10.74
CA ALA A 206 4.55 -5.27 -11.35
C ALA A 206 5.05 -6.52 -12.08
N GLY A 207 4.96 -6.57 -13.40
CA GLY A 207 5.34 -7.75 -14.19
C GLY A 207 4.19 -8.33 -15.02
N ASP A 208 4.40 -9.56 -15.49
CA ASP A 208 3.48 -10.31 -16.33
C ASP A 208 2.30 -10.88 -15.51
N ILE A 209 1.13 -10.26 -15.64
CA ILE A 209 -0.11 -10.72 -15.00
C ILE A 209 -0.58 -12.10 -15.49
N THR A 210 -0.03 -12.59 -16.60
CA THR A 210 -0.33 -13.91 -17.14
C THR A 210 0.59 -15.00 -16.55
N ALA A 211 1.65 -14.64 -15.83
CA ALA A 211 2.45 -15.60 -15.07
C ALA A 211 1.63 -16.17 -13.90
N GLY A 212 2.00 -17.37 -13.48
CA GLY A 212 1.29 -18.16 -12.46
C GLY A 212 2.17 -19.26 -11.92
N GLN A 213 1.84 -19.76 -10.74
CA GLN A 213 2.60 -20.80 -10.05
C GLN A 213 1.65 -21.87 -9.48
N PRO A 214 2.08 -23.14 -9.39
CA PRO A 214 1.26 -24.18 -8.80
C PRO A 214 1.22 -24.02 -7.28
N TYR A 215 0.15 -24.55 -6.69
CA TYR A 215 -0.06 -24.58 -5.25
C TYR A 215 -0.26 -26.02 -4.77
N LEU A 216 -0.31 -26.22 -3.46
CA LEU A 216 -0.49 -27.54 -2.88
C LEU A 216 -1.40 -27.44 -1.66
N HIS A 217 -2.53 -28.14 -1.68
CA HIS A 217 -3.36 -28.25 -0.48
C HIS A 217 -2.63 -29.02 0.63
N LYS A 218 -2.75 -28.53 1.87
CA LYS A 218 -2.16 -29.13 3.08
C LYS A 218 -2.48 -30.63 3.20
N ASP A 219 -3.71 -31.04 2.92
CA ASP A 219 -4.09 -32.45 3.09
C ASP A 219 -3.49 -33.35 1.99
N ASP A 220 -3.27 -32.80 0.80
CA ASP A 220 -2.60 -33.52 -0.29
C ASP A 220 -1.09 -33.62 -0.05
N LEU A 221 -0.48 -32.62 0.60
CA LEU A 221 0.88 -32.72 1.14
C LEU A 221 0.98 -33.85 2.17
N VAL A 222 0.05 -33.90 3.13
CA VAL A 222 0.05 -34.96 4.15
C VAL A 222 -0.07 -36.33 3.49
N ASP A 223 -0.96 -36.49 2.50
CA ASP A 223 -1.09 -37.74 1.74
C ASP A 223 0.20 -38.11 1.01
N ALA A 224 0.88 -37.14 0.37
CA ALA A 224 2.16 -37.36 -0.31
C ALA A 224 3.25 -37.86 0.66
N VAL A 225 3.34 -37.23 1.84
CA VAL A 225 4.32 -37.60 2.87
C VAL A 225 4.02 -38.98 3.43
N VAL A 226 2.77 -39.28 3.78
CA VAL A 226 2.35 -40.60 4.26
C VAL A 226 2.73 -41.68 3.26
N ARG A 227 2.39 -41.50 1.97
CA ARG A 227 2.75 -42.46 0.92
C ARG A 227 4.25 -42.62 0.73
N THR A 228 5.00 -41.53 0.87
CA THR A 228 6.47 -41.55 0.81
C THR A 228 7.07 -42.42 1.91
N VAL A 229 6.53 -42.35 3.13
CA VAL A 229 6.98 -43.17 4.28
C VAL A 229 6.49 -44.62 4.15
N ASP A 230 5.24 -44.83 3.74
CA ASP A 230 4.66 -46.17 3.55
C ASP A 230 5.44 -46.96 2.49
N ARG A 231 5.79 -46.32 1.37
CA ARG A 231 6.49 -46.93 0.22
C ARG A 231 8.01 -46.85 0.28
N ARG A 232 8.60 -46.44 1.40
CA ARG A 232 10.07 -46.26 1.57
C ARG A 232 10.92 -47.47 1.13
N ALA A 233 10.38 -48.69 1.24
CA ALA A 233 11.06 -49.91 0.82
C ALA A 233 11.16 -50.02 -0.71
N GLU A 234 10.14 -49.56 -1.43
CA GLU A 234 10.02 -49.61 -2.90
C GLU A 234 10.75 -48.45 -3.60
N LEU A 235 10.94 -47.33 -2.90
CA LEU A 235 11.58 -46.15 -3.48
C LEU A 235 13.08 -46.40 -3.78
N PRO A 236 13.60 -45.83 -4.88
CA PRO A 236 15.04 -45.77 -5.16
C PRO A 236 15.85 -45.15 -4.01
N ALA A 237 17.17 -45.37 -4.03
CA ALA A 237 18.06 -44.85 -2.98
C ALA A 237 18.06 -43.32 -2.90
N GLU A 238 17.94 -42.65 -4.04
CA GLU A 238 17.74 -41.20 -4.13
C GLU A 238 16.50 -40.95 -4.98
N THR A 239 15.56 -40.21 -4.43
CA THR A 239 14.32 -39.86 -5.11
C THR A 239 14.08 -38.36 -4.98
N VAL A 240 13.77 -37.70 -6.08
CA VAL A 240 13.27 -36.31 -6.09
C VAL A 240 11.85 -36.37 -6.63
N LEU A 241 10.93 -35.61 -6.05
CA LEU A 241 9.53 -35.52 -6.47
C LEU A 241 9.04 -34.08 -6.48
N LEU A 242 8.38 -33.67 -7.57
CA LEU A 242 7.54 -32.48 -7.59
C LEU A 242 6.19 -32.80 -6.93
N ILE A 243 5.83 -32.06 -5.89
CA ILE A 243 4.55 -32.23 -5.19
C ILE A 243 3.80 -30.90 -5.26
N GLY A 244 2.74 -30.88 -6.06
CA GLY A 244 1.89 -29.71 -6.28
C GLY A 244 0.70 -30.06 -7.17
N GLU A 245 -0.20 -29.11 -7.32
CA GLU A 245 -1.28 -29.13 -8.29
C GLU A 245 -0.70 -28.94 -9.70
N GLU A 246 -1.28 -29.64 -10.69
CA GLU A 246 -0.93 -29.42 -12.11
C GLU A 246 -1.60 -28.16 -12.67
N ASP A 247 -2.59 -27.62 -11.96
CA ASP A 247 -3.25 -26.37 -12.32
C ASP A 247 -2.42 -25.19 -11.81
N THR A 248 -2.20 -24.23 -12.71
CA THR A 248 -1.33 -23.07 -12.49
C THR A 248 -2.13 -21.82 -12.82
N PRO A 249 -2.98 -21.33 -11.89
CA PRO A 249 -3.77 -20.13 -12.15
C PRO A 249 -2.84 -18.93 -12.29
N SER A 250 -3.09 -18.12 -13.31
CA SER A 250 -2.36 -16.86 -13.51
C SER A 250 -2.73 -15.82 -12.46
N TYR A 251 -1.86 -14.82 -12.26
CA TYR A 251 -2.15 -13.71 -11.36
C TYR A 251 -3.44 -12.98 -11.75
N GLU A 252 -3.67 -12.75 -13.04
CA GLU A 252 -4.90 -12.14 -13.57
C GLU A 252 -6.14 -12.98 -13.28
N GLU A 253 -6.04 -14.30 -13.45
CA GLU A 253 -7.15 -15.21 -13.16
C GLU A 253 -7.51 -15.21 -11.68
N MET A 254 -6.50 -15.26 -10.80
CA MET A 254 -6.69 -15.12 -9.36
C MET A 254 -7.35 -13.79 -9.01
N GLN A 255 -6.87 -12.67 -9.55
CA GLN A 255 -7.46 -11.34 -9.36
C GLN A 255 -8.94 -11.29 -9.74
N LYS A 256 -9.29 -11.75 -10.95
CA LYS A 256 -10.67 -11.78 -11.43
C LYS A 256 -11.56 -12.66 -10.55
N ARG A 257 -11.09 -13.85 -10.17
CA ARG A 257 -11.89 -14.80 -9.38
C ARG A 257 -12.09 -14.30 -7.95
N ILE A 258 -11.05 -13.76 -7.32
CA ILE A 258 -11.15 -13.13 -5.99
C ILE A 258 -12.10 -11.93 -6.04
N GLY A 259 -11.96 -11.03 -7.02
CA GLY A 259 -12.85 -9.88 -7.20
C GLY A 259 -14.31 -10.27 -7.30
N ARG A 260 -14.63 -11.31 -8.10
CA ARG A 260 -15.99 -11.85 -8.23
C ARG A 260 -16.51 -12.40 -6.90
N LEU A 261 -15.69 -13.17 -6.19
CA LEU A 261 -16.08 -13.81 -4.93
C LEU A 261 -16.25 -12.80 -3.78
N ILE A 262 -15.46 -11.72 -3.77
CA ILE A 262 -15.52 -10.69 -2.74
C ILE A 262 -16.58 -9.64 -3.07
N HIS A 263 -16.46 -8.97 -4.22
CA HIS A 263 -17.22 -7.76 -4.59
C HIS A 263 -18.26 -8.00 -5.69
N GLY A 264 -18.31 -9.18 -6.30
CA GLY A 264 -19.25 -9.48 -7.40
C GLY A 264 -18.85 -8.87 -8.74
N GLU A 265 -17.59 -8.43 -8.91
CA GLU A 265 -17.11 -7.76 -10.12
C GLU A 265 -15.78 -8.35 -10.62
N ASP A 266 -15.53 -8.23 -11.92
CA ASP A 266 -14.23 -8.58 -12.50
C ASP A 266 -13.19 -7.55 -12.06
N TRP A 267 -12.26 -7.98 -11.21
CA TRP A 267 -11.19 -7.10 -10.73
C TRP A 267 -10.29 -6.68 -11.87
N ARG A 268 -10.09 -5.36 -12.03
CA ARG A 268 -9.22 -4.81 -13.07
C ARG A 268 -7.79 -4.71 -12.53
N THR A 269 -6.86 -5.39 -13.18
CA THR A 269 -5.43 -5.33 -12.83
C THR A 269 -4.64 -4.69 -13.96
N LEU A 270 -3.87 -3.66 -13.62
CA LEU A 270 -2.96 -2.98 -14.54
C LEU A 270 -1.54 -3.50 -14.33
N ALA A 271 -0.93 -4.01 -15.40
CA ALA A 271 0.47 -4.39 -15.42
C ALA A 271 1.34 -3.13 -15.53
N LEU A 272 2.25 -2.95 -14.58
CA LEU A 272 3.25 -1.89 -14.60
C LEU A 272 4.61 -2.46 -15.03
N PRO A 273 5.35 -1.75 -15.91
CA PRO A 273 6.74 -2.07 -16.18
C PRO A 273 7.56 -2.11 -14.89
N LYS A 274 8.40 -3.14 -14.71
CA LYS A 274 9.20 -3.35 -13.49
C LYS A 274 10.03 -2.12 -13.11
N GLN A 275 10.52 -1.37 -14.10
CA GLN A 275 11.37 -0.19 -13.96
C GLN A 275 10.63 0.97 -13.29
N LEU A 276 9.35 1.19 -13.65
CA LEU A 276 8.51 2.22 -13.03
C LEU A 276 8.11 1.83 -11.60
N THR A 277 7.95 0.52 -11.35
CA THR A 277 7.59 -0.01 -10.03
C THR A 277 8.74 0.14 -9.03
N LYS A 278 10.00 -0.09 -9.44
CA LYS A 278 11.17 0.10 -8.56
C LYS A 278 11.27 1.55 -8.05
N LEU A 279 10.91 2.53 -8.88
CA LEU A 279 10.82 3.94 -8.50
C LEU A 279 9.62 4.22 -7.58
N GLY A 280 8.44 3.67 -7.90
CA GLY A 280 7.21 3.85 -7.11
C GLY A 280 7.29 3.24 -5.70
N ALA A 281 7.84 2.02 -5.57
CA ALA A 281 8.05 1.36 -4.29
C ALA A 281 9.07 2.09 -3.40
N TRP A 282 10.12 2.68 -4.00
CA TRP A 282 11.07 3.54 -3.27
C TRP A 282 10.39 4.82 -2.74
N VAL A 283 9.57 5.48 -3.55
CA VAL A 283 8.82 6.68 -3.11
C VAL A 283 7.78 6.32 -2.04
N GLN A 284 7.05 5.22 -2.19
CA GLN A 284 6.01 4.84 -1.24
C GLN A 284 6.57 4.43 0.13
N THR A 285 7.67 3.68 0.15
CA THR A 285 8.33 3.28 1.40
C THR A 285 9.02 4.46 2.08
N GLU A 286 9.81 5.26 1.36
CA GLU A 286 10.65 6.30 1.99
C GLU A 286 9.99 7.68 2.15
N VAL A 287 8.94 7.97 1.39
CA VAL A 287 8.26 9.27 1.44
C VAL A 287 6.89 9.20 2.11
N LEU A 288 6.18 8.06 2.00
CA LEU A 288 4.83 7.90 2.52
C LEU A 288 4.73 7.04 3.79
N ASP A 289 5.85 6.47 4.26
CA ASP A 289 5.94 5.64 5.48
C ASP A 289 4.82 4.57 5.54
N GLN A 290 4.45 4.06 4.36
CA GLN A 290 3.57 2.91 4.24
C GLN A 290 4.48 1.70 4.09
N ASP A 291 4.46 0.82 5.09
CA ASP A 291 5.14 -0.47 5.03
C ASP A 291 4.61 -1.26 3.82
N THR A 292 5.30 -1.13 2.69
CA THR A 292 4.94 -1.86 1.49
C THR A 292 5.50 -3.26 1.62
N ASP A 293 4.61 -4.25 1.83
CA ASP A 293 4.96 -5.69 1.86
C ASP A 293 5.55 -6.23 0.53
N ILE A 294 5.67 -5.39 -0.50
CA ILE A 294 6.22 -5.73 -1.80
C ILE A 294 7.75 -5.64 -1.75
N LYS A 295 8.43 -6.80 -1.69
CA LYS A 295 9.90 -6.87 -1.61
C LYS A 295 10.56 -6.87 -3.01
N PRO A 296 11.82 -6.45 -3.15
CA PRO A 296 12.51 -6.36 -4.44
C PRO A 296 12.51 -7.65 -5.25
N TRP A 297 12.74 -8.79 -4.59
CA TRP A 297 12.72 -10.11 -5.23
C TRP A 297 11.34 -10.46 -5.80
N MET A 298 10.24 -10.01 -5.16
CA MET A 298 8.89 -10.23 -5.67
C MET A 298 8.65 -9.48 -6.99
N ILE A 299 9.28 -8.32 -7.18
CA ILE A 299 9.21 -7.54 -8.43
C ILE A 299 10.12 -8.14 -9.50
N GLU A 300 11.26 -8.72 -9.12
CA GLU A 300 12.20 -9.34 -10.05
C GLU A 300 11.65 -10.66 -10.59
N ASN A 301 11.04 -11.47 -9.73
CA ASN A 301 10.50 -12.79 -10.02
C ASN A 301 9.00 -12.79 -10.41
N SER A 302 8.37 -11.61 -10.57
CA SER A 302 6.94 -11.53 -10.87
C SER A 302 6.53 -12.05 -12.25
N ASP A 303 7.50 -12.22 -13.15
CA ASP A 303 7.26 -12.83 -14.47
C ASP A 303 7.49 -14.36 -14.44
N ASP A 304 7.92 -14.92 -13.30
CA ASP A 304 8.26 -16.33 -13.20
C ASP A 304 7.00 -17.19 -13.24
N HIS A 305 6.93 -18.01 -14.28
CA HIS A 305 5.83 -18.95 -14.50
C HIS A 305 6.29 -20.38 -14.28
N TYR A 306 5.47 -21.19 -13.63
CA TYR A 306 5.77 -22.59 -13.35
C TYR A 306 4.58 -23.49 -13.71
N GLU A 307 4.79 -24.45 -14.60
CA GLU A 307 3.89 -25.57 -14.84
C GLU A 307 4.64 -26.86 -14.53
N ILE A 308 4.04 -27.78 -13.78
CA ILE A 308 4.76 -28.96 -13.29
C ILE A 308 4.20 -30.28 -13.85
N ASP A 309 5.08 -31.23 -14.09
CA ASP A 309 4.76 -32.62 -14.39
C ASP A 309 4.96 -33.48 -13.13
N ILE A 310 3.87 -33.97 -12.56
CA ILE A 310 3.86 -34.82 -11.36
C ILE A 310 3.84 -36.32 -11.69
N SER A 311 4.15 -36.72 -12.92
CA SER A 311 4.11 -38.13 -13.37
C SER A 311 4.99 -39.06 -12.52
N ARG A 312 6.13 -38.55 -12.01
CA ARG A 312 7.01 -39.32 -11.11
C ARG A 312 6.33 -39.60 -9.76
N ALA A 313 5.64 -38.63 -9.18
CA ALA A 313 4.86 -38.82 -7.95
C ALA A 313 3.68 -39.79 -8.16
N LYS A 314 2.98 -39.68 -9.30
CA LYS A 314 1.93 -40.64 -9.69
C LYS A 314 2.46 -42.07 -9.79
N THR A 315 3.63 -42.25 -10.42
CA THR A 315 4.21 -43.59 -10.63
C THR A 315 4.78 -44.18 -9.34
N LEU A 316 5.61 -43.42 -8.62
CA LEU A 316 6.36 -43.92 -7.45
C LEU A 316 5.53 -43.92 -6.18
N LEU A 317 4.56 -43.01 -6.02
CA LEU A 317 3.72 -42.91 -4.82
C LEU A 317 2.26 -43.29 -5.06
N GLY A 318 1.80 -43.37 -6.32
CA GLY A 318 0.38 -43.48 -6.62
C GLY A 318 -0.38 -42.19 -6.28
N TRP A 319 0.35 -41.08 -6.08
CA TRP A 319 -0.17 -39.84 -5.54
C TRP A 319 -0.61 -38.90 -6.67
N ALA A 320 -1.74 -38.24 -6.45
CA ALA A 320 -2.23 -37.12 -7.25
C ALA A 320 -2.98 -36.17 -6.31
N PRO A 321 -2.94 -34.85 -6.56
CA PRO A 321 -3.70 -33.87 -5.79
C PRO A 321 -5.20 -34.16 -5.93
N ARG A 322 -5.93 -33.99 -4.82
CA ARG A 322 -7.40 -34.15 -4.77
C ARG A 322 -8.12 -32.82 -4.62
N HIS A 323 -7.39 -31.78 -4.26
CA HIS A 323 -7.88 -30.42 -4.11
C HIS A 323 -7.31 -29.52 -5.21
N SER A 324 -7.97 -28.39 -5.42
CA SER A 324 -7.50 -27.30 -6.27
C SER A 324 -7.61 -25.98 -5.53
N LEU A 325 -6.61 -25.10 -5.69
CA LEU A 325 -6.63 -23.76 -5.09
C LEU A 325 -7.88 -23.00 -5.54
N LEU A 326 -8.19 -23.10 -6.83
CA LEU A 326 -9.33 -22.42 -7.44
C LEU A 326 -10.67 -22.86 -6.84
N ASP A 327 -10.81 -24.15 -6.53
CA ASP A 327 -12.02 -24.72 -5.93
C ASP A 327 -12.11 -24.48 -4.42
N THR A 328 -10.97 -24.26 -3.76
CA THR A 328 -10.89 -23.94 -2.32
C THR A 328 -11.08 -22.44 -2.06
N LEU A 329 -10.80 -21.58 -3.05
CA LEU A 329 -10.88 -20.12 -2.93
C LEU A 329 -12.25 -19.60 -2.42
N PRO A 330 -13.42 -20.13 -2.85
CA PRO A 330 -14.71 -19.71 -2.29
C PRO A 330 -14.82 -19.95 -0.79
N GLU A 331 -14.27 -21.05 -0.28
CA GLU A 331 -14.27 -21.39 1.15
C GLU A 331 -13.35 -20.44 1.93
N MET A 332 -12.16 -20.14 1.40
CA MET A 332 -11.25 -19.14 2.01
C MET A 332 -11.93 -17.78 2.16
N ILE A 333 -12.59 -17.32 1.09
CA ILE A 333 -13.28 -16.03 1.07
C ILE A 333 -14.53 -16.06 1.95
N ARG A 334 -15.23 -17.19 2.03
CA ARG A 334 -16.35 -17.38 2.97
C ARG A 334 -15.87 -17.23 4.42
N ARG A 335 -14.75 -17.84 4.81
CA ARG A 335 -14.17 -17.70 6.16
C ARG A 335 -13.74 -16.26 6.45
N LEU A 336 -13.06 -15.61 5.50
CA LEU A 336 -12.73 -14.18 5.59
C LEU A 336 -13.99 -13.34 5.84
N LYS A 337 -15.06 -13.54 5.06
CA LYS A 337 -16.31 -12.78 5.20
C LYS A 337 -17.06 -13.06 6.50
N GLN A 338 -16.85 -14.22 7.13
CA GLN A 338 -17.51 -14.59 8.37
C GLN A 338 -16.83 -14.00 9.60
N ASP A 339 -15.51 -14.02 9.62
CA ASP A 339 -14.71 -13.45 10.71
C ASP A 339 -13.43 -12.82 10.13
N PRO A 340 -13.51 -11.58 9.63
CA PRO A 340 -12.36 -10.91 9.04
C PRO A 340 -11.22 -10.75 10.04
N THR A 341 -11.53 -10.43 11.30
CA THR A 341 -10.55 -10.16 12.35
C THR A 341 -9.71 -11.41 12.64
N ASP A 342 -10.35 -12.55 12.90
CA ASP A 342 -9.64 -13.81 13.14
C ASP A 342 -8.91 -14.31 11.89
N TRP A 343 -9.50 -14.11 10.70
CA TRP A 343 -8.85 -14.47 9.43
C TRP A 343 -7.56 -13.67 9.19
N TYR A 344 -7.57 -12.36 9.45
CA TYR A 344 -6.37 -11.50 9.34
C TYR A 344 -5.31 -11.93 10.35
N ALA A 345 -5.71 -12.18 11.60
CA ALA A 345 -4.81 -12.64 12.65
C ALA A 345 -4.16 -14.00 12.30
N ALA A 346 -4.95 -14.95 11.79
CA ALA A 346 -4.48 -16.27 11.36
C ALA A 346 -3.47 -16.19 10.21
N ASN A 347 -3.60 -15.16 9.36
CA ASN A 347 -2.75 -14.92 8.21
C ASN A 347 -1.61 -13.91 8.46
N LYS A 348 -1.41 -13.51 9.73
CA LYS A 348 -0.39 -12.53 10.14
C LYS A 348 -0.52 -11.17 9.42
N LEU A 349 -1.73 -10.82 9.03
CA LEU A 349 -2.10 -9.49 8.53
C LEU A 349 -2.58 -8.65 9.71
N ASP A 350 -2.56 -7.32 9.59
CA ASP A 350 -2.88 -6.39 10.69
C ASP A 350 -4.37 -6.45 11.08
N PRO A 351 -4.76 -7.13 12.18
CA PRO A 351 -6.17 -7.33 12.50
C PRO A 351 -6.92 -6.02 12.78
N PRO A 352 -6.34 -4.99 13.43
CA PRO A 352 -6.90 -3.63 13.52
C PRO A 352 -7.45 -3.02 12.23
N VAL A 353 -6.92 -3.36 11.06
CA VAL A 353 -7.43 -2.83 9.77
C VAL A 353 -8.89 -3.23 9.53
N VAL A 354 -9.26 -4.45 9.90
CA VAL A 354 -10.62 -4.99 9.76
C VAL A 354 -11.39 -5.00 11.08
N ALA A 355 -10.69 -5.07 12.22
CA ALA A 355 -11.26 -4.88 13.54
C ALA A 355 -11.61 -3.41 13.81
N ALA A 356 -11.31 -2.46 12.93
CA ALA A 356 -11.93 -1.14 12.94
C ALA A 356 -13.41 -1.21 12.49
N SER A 357 -13.82 -2.26 11.78
CA SER A 357 -15.19 -2.44 11.26
C SER A 357 -16.16 -3.03 12.29
N ASP A 358 -15.73 -3.98 13.13
CA ASP A 358 -16.61 -4.66 14.10
C ASP A 358 -17.06 -3.75 15.26
N PRO A 359 -16.19 -2.95 15.91
CA PRO A 359 -16.59 -1.95 16.89
C PRO A 359 -17.33 -0.80 16.20
N GLU A 360 -17.12 -0.53 14.90
CA GLU A 360 -17.94 0.45 14.18
C GLU A 360 -19.34 -0.06 13.88
N ILE A 361 -19.53 -1.36 13.61
CA ILE A 361 -20.85 -1.98 13.45
C ILE A 361 -21.55 -2.10 14.81
N GLU A 362 -20.86 -2.55 15.86
CA GLU A 362 -21.42 -2.64 17.22
C GLU A 362 -21.63 -1.24 17.84
N GLN A 363 -20.74 -0.28 17.58
CA GLN A 363 -20.96 1.13 17.91
C GLN A 363 -22.02 1.76 17.02
N ALA A 364 -22.18 1.39 15.75
CA ALA A 364 -23.26 1.88 14.88
C ALA A 364 -24.62 1.38 15.39
N GLU A 365 -24.72 0.11 15.80
CA GLU A 365 -25.92 -0.43 16.44
C GLU A 365 -26.22 0.23 17.79
N ARG A 366 -25.19 0.56 18.59
CA ARG A 366 -25.33 1.34 19.84
C ARG A 366 -25.64 2.83 19.58
N ARG A 367 -25.07 3.44 18.54
CA ARG A 367 -25.30 4.83 18.09
C ARG A 367 -26.70 4.99 17.50
N LEU A 368 -27.22 3.99 16.79
CA LEU A 368 -28.61 3.91 16.33
C LEU A 368 -29.61 3.81 17.48
N LYS A 369 -29.18 3.34 18.66
CA LYS A 369 -30.00 3.27 19.89
C LYS A 369 -29.87 4.50 20.79
N GLY A 370 -28.90 5.39 20.55
CA GLY A 370 -28.66 6.61 21.33
C GLY A 370 -29.05 7.89 20.59
N PRO A 371 -29.21 9.04 21.28
CA PRO A 371 -29.46 10.32 20.60
C PRO A 371 -28.22 10.72 19.78
N LEU A 372 -28.43 10.95 18.47
CA LEU A 372 -27.43 11.23 17.42
C LEU A 372 -26.65 12.56 17.56
N GLU A 373 -26.56 13.18 18.74
CA GLU A 373 -25.79 14.42 18.94
C GLU A 373 -24.69 14.19 19.97
N ARG A 374 -23.41 14.34 19.55
CA ARG A 374 -22.27 14.48 20.48
C ARG A 374 -22.61 15.53 21.54
N SER A 375 -22.20 15.30 22.80
CA SER A 375 -22.43 16.27 23.86
C SER A 375 -21.74 17.60 23.50
N LYS A 376 -22.36 18.74 23.85
CA LYS A 376 -21.79 20.06 23.55
C LYS A 376 -20.39 20.24 24.17
N GLU A 377 -20.12 19.55 25.27
CA GLU A 377 -18.84 19.61 25.99
C GLU A 377 -17.72 18.91 25.22
N ASP A 378 -18.00 17.74 24.62
CA ASP A 378 -17.03 16.99 23.81
C ASP A 378 -16.64 17.75 22.54
N VAL A 379 -17.64 18.38 21.90
CA VAL A 379 -17.42 19.24 20.72
C VAL A 379 -16.57 20.45 21.10
N GLU A 380 -16.78 21.06 22.28
CA GLU A 380 -15.98 22.19 22.73
C GLU A 380 -14.54 21.82 23.11
N ALA A 381 -14.32 20.63 23.67
CA ALA A 381 -12.99 20.10 23.97
C ALA A 381 -12.18 19.83 22.69
N ALA A 382 -12.82 19.20 21.68
CA ALA A 382 -12.20 18.91 20.39
C ALA A 382 -11.81 20.19 19.63
N ILE A 383 -12.71 21.19 19.58
CA ILE A 383 -12.43 22.50 18.96
C ILE A 383 -11.26 23.22 19.65
N THR A 384 -11.17 23.11 20.98
CA THR A 384 -10.10 23.76 21.76
C THR A 384 -8.74 23.12 21.50
N ARG A 385 -8.66 21.79 21.46
CA ARG A 385 -7.43 21.05 21.12
C ARG A 385 -6.97 21.30 19.69
N TYR A 386 -7.91 21.41 18.74
CA TYR A 386 -7.57 21.71 17.35
C TYR A 386 -7.03 23.13 17.20
N ARG A 387 -7.65 24.09 17.90
CA ARG A 387 -7.23 25.50 17.88
C ARG A 387 -5.79 25.69 18.35
N SER A 388 -5.37 25.06 19.46
CA SER A 388 -3.99 25.24 19.96
C SER A 388 -2.93 24.76 18.97
N ARG A 389 -3.25 23.75 18.15
CA ARG A 389 -2.36 23.23 17.11
C ARG A 389 -2.25 24.12 15.87
N THR A 390 -3.17 25.07 15.66
CA THR A 390 -3.26 25.84 14.41
C THR A 390 -3.11 27.35 14.60
N LEU A 391 -2.85 27.82 15.82
CA LEU A 391 -2.57 29.24 16.12
C LEU A 391 -1.32 29.77 15.41
N TRP A 392 -0.43 28.91 14.93
CA TRP A 392 0.74 29.33 14.16
C TRP A 392 0.35 30.00 12.84
N ALA A 393 -0.75 29.59 12.19
CA ALA A 393 -1.17 30.11 10.90
C ALA A 393 -1.47 31.62 10.89
N PRO A 394 -2.31 32.16 11.81
CA PRO A 394 -2.48 33.61 11.91
C PRO A 394 -1.21 34.35 12.36
N MET A 395 -0.31 33.71 13.13
CA MET A 395 0.98 34.30 13.47
C MET A 395 1.89 34.45 12.24
N THR A 396 1.90 33.44 11.37
CA THR A 396 2.58 33.50 10.07
C THR A 396 2.01 34.61 9.19
N ASN A 397 0.68 34.76 9.14
CA ASN A 397 0.06 35.90 8.44
C ASN A 397 0.46 37.24 9.02
N ALA A 398 0.56 37.37 10.34
CA ALA A 398 1.04 38.58 10.96
C ALA A 398 2.50 38.92 10.58
N ALA A 399 3.36 37.90 10.49
CA ALA A 399 4.74 38.04 10.03
C ALA A 399 4.82 38.43 8.54
N LEU A 400 3.98 37.84 7.68
CA LEU A 400 3.86 38.22 6.26
C LEU A 400 3.36 39.67 6.10
N GLY A 401 2.43 40.10 6.95
CA GLY A 401 1.97 41.50 6.99
C GLY A 401 3.10 42.47 7.37
N LEU A 402 3.93 42.12 8.36
CA LEU A 402 5.10 42.90 8.73
C LEU A 402 6.15 42.94 7.61
N TRP A 403 6.33 41.83 6.89
CA TRP A 403 7.18 41.79 5.71
C TRP A 403 6.70 42.77 4.63
N LEU A 404 5.39 42.81 4.32
CA LEU A 404 4.80 43.74 3.36
C LEU A 404 4.98 45.22 3.73
N VAL A 405 5.12 45.54 5.02
CA VAL A 405 5.42 46.91 5.46
C VAL A 405 6.85 47.33 5.08
N THR A 406 7.77 46.37 5.05
CA THR A 406 9.19 46.62 4.77
C THR A 406 9.59 46.34 3.32
N SER A 407 8.83 45.51 2.60
CA SER A 407 9.17 45.08 1.24
C SER A 407 9.36 46.24 0.25
N PRO A 408 8.53 47.31 0.24
CA PRO A 408 8.67 48.38 -0.76
C PRO A 408 10.05 49.04 -0.76
N MET A 409 10.68 49.14 0.42
CA MET A 409 12.02 49.69 0.57
C MET A 409 13.09 48.70 0.07
N THR A 410 12.87 47.41 0.25
CA THR A 410 13.83 46.36 -0.17
C THR A 410 13.85 46.15 -1.69
N VAL A 411 12.70 46.34 -2.34
CA VAL A 411 12.55 46.18 -3.79
C VAL A 411 12.63 47.49 -4.57
N GLY A 412 12.91 48.60 -3.89
CA GLY A 412 13.13 49.92 -4.50
C GLY A 412 11.89 50.57 -5.12
N LEU A 413 10.69 50.35 -4.56
CA LEU A 413 9.44 50.90 -5.12
C LEU A 413 9.34 52.44 -5.05
N PHE A 414 10.11 53.08 -4.16
CA PHE A 414 10.17 54.53 -4.04
C PHE A 414 11.35 55.15 -4.79
N ASP A 415 12.20 54.33 -5.43
CA ASP A 415 13.36 54.81 -6.16
C ASP A 415 12.97 55.35 -7.55
N PRO A 416 13.69 56.35 -8.09
CA PRO A 416 13.46 56.84 -9.43
C PRO A 416 13.69 55.71 -10.46
N VAL A 417 12.70 55.45 -11.32
CA VAL A 417 12.79 54.38 -12.31
C VAL A 417 12.42 54.88 -13.71
N THR A 418 13.18 54.45 -14.71
CA THR A 418 12.84 54.60 -16.14
C THR A 418 12.55 53.23 -16.71
N ALA A 419 11.30 52.97 -17.08
CA ALA A 419 10.86 51.69 -17.61
C ALA A 419 10.24 51.87 -19.01
N ALA A 420 10.44 50.87 -19.87
CA ALA A 420 9.80 50.83 -21.19
C ALA A 420 8.28 50.71 -21.06
N MET A 421 7.56 51.18 -22.09
CA MET A 421 6.11 51.04 -22.17
C MET A 421 5.73 49.56 -22.30
N PRO A 422 4.80 49.04 -21.46
CA PRO A 422 4.41 47.64 -21.53
C PRO A 422 3.78 47.27 -22.89
N PRO A 423 4.06 46.06 -23.42
CA PRO A 423 3.64 45.65 -24.76
C PRO A 423 2.11 45.56 -24.95
N ALA A 424 1.37 45.31 -23.88
CA ALA A 424 -0.09 45.19 -23.89
C ALA A 424 -0.82 46.46 -23.41
N LEU A 425 -0.11 47.58 -23.23
CA LEU A 425 -0.72 48.81 -22.75
C LEU A 425 -1.57 49.48 -23.85
N GLY A 426 -2.88 49.57 -23.63
CA GLY A 426 -3.85 50.15 -24.57
C GLY A 426 -4.40 51.53 -24.18
N HIS A 427 -4.03 52.04 -23.00
CA HIS A 427 -4.54 53.29 -22.42
C HIS A 427 -3.40 54.07 -21.73
N ALA A 428 -3.64 55.35 -21.43
CA ALA A 428 -2.66 56.19 -20.75
C ALA A 428 -2.58 55.84 -19.26
N VAL A 429 -1.38 55.52 -18.77
CA VAL A 429 -1.10 55.26 -17.36
C VAL A 429 -0.19 56.33 -16.77
N ALA A 430 -0.24 56.46 -15.44
CA ALA A 430 0.60 57.38 -14.69
C ALA A 430 2.11 57.11 -14.89
N GLU A 431 2.93 58.10 -14.56
CA GLU A 431 4.39 57.98 -14.60
C GLU A 431 4.89 56.76 -13.80
N PRO A 432 5.93 56.04 -14.27
CA PRO A 432 6.49 54.85 -13.60
C PRO A 432 6.71 55.02 -12.09
N GLN A 433 7.21 56.18 -11.68
CA GLN A 433 7.49 56.51 -10.28
C GLN A 433 6.20 56.58 -9.46
N LEU A 434 5.15 57.22 -9.99
CA LEU A 434 3.87 57.35 -9.29
C LEU A 434 3.17 55.99 -9.16
N ARG A 435 3.30 55.13 -10.17
CA ARG A 435 2.78 53.75 -10.16
C ARG A 435 3.41 52.90 -9.07
N ASN A 436 4.75 52.87 -9.02
CA ASN A 436 5.48 52.08 -8.02
C ASN A 436 5.31 52.65 -6.61
N ALA A 437 5.31 53.98 -6.45
CA ALA A 437 5.05 54.61 -5.15
C ALA A 437 3.63 54.31 -4.65
N SER A 438 2.62 54.31 -5.53
CA SER A 438 1.24 53.94 -5.17
C SER A 438 1.13 52.48 -4.76
N LEU A 439 1.85 51.57 -5.44
CA LEU A 439 1.95 50.17 -5.02
C LEU A 439 2.62 50.06 -3.64
N GLY A 440 3.75 50.74 -3.42
CA GLY A 440 4.47 50.70 -2.14
C GLY A 440 3.62 51.20 -0.97
N VAL A 441 2.83 52.25 -1.16
CA VAL A 441 1.85 52.71 -0.16
C VAL A 441 0.76 51.65 0.07
N SER A 442 0.26 51.02 -0.99
CA SER A 442 -0.72 49.93 -0.89
C SER A 442 -0.17 48.72 -0.14
N GLU A 443 1.09 48.32 -0.37
CA GLU A 443 1.77 47.23 0.36
C GLU A 443 1.88 47.55 1.85
N ILE A 444 2.31 48.75 2.22
CA ILE A 444 2.43 49.18 3.63
C ILE A 444 1.07 49.14 4.34
N VAL A 445 0.03 49.72 3.71
CA VAL A 445 -1.31 49.75 4.29
C VAL A 445 -1.87 48.33 4.40
N SER A 446 -1.71 47.50 3.36
CA SER A 446 -2.18 46.11 3.37
C SER A 446 -1.45 45.27 4.40
N GLY A 447 -0.14 45.45 4.55
CA GLY A 447 0.70 44.77 5.54
C GLY A 447 0.25 45.06 6.98
N LEU A 448 0.04 46.35 7.31
CA LEU A 448 -0.48 46.75 8.62
C LEU A 448 -1.86 46.14 8.90
N LEU A 449 -2.77 46.19 7.93
CA LEU A 449 -4.11 45.62 8.07
C LEU A 449 -4.07 44.09 8.23
N VAL A 450 -3.23 43.39 7.45
CA VAL A 450 -3.04 41.94 7.55
C VAL A 450 -2.51 41.58 8.95
N THR A 451 -1.51 42.30 9.46
CA THR A 451 -0.98 42.07 10.82
C THR A 451 -2.05 42.25 11.89
N VAL A 452 -2.81 43.35 11.85
CA VAL A 452 -3.87 43.64 12.82
C VAL A 452 -4.97 42.58 12.76
N PHE A 453 -5.49 42.28 11.57
CA PHE A 453 -6.60 41.34 11.41
C PHE A 453 -6.20 39.89 11.67
N ALA A 454 -4.97 39.48 11.32
CA ALA A 454 -4.47 38.14 11.62
C ALA A 454 -4.36 37.90 13.13
N LEU A 455 -3.82 38.88 13.88
CA LEU A 455 -3.73 38.82 15.34
C LEU A 455 -5.12 38.87 16.00
N MET A 456 -6.03 39.74 15.53
CA MET A 456 -7.42 39.78 15.97
C MET A 456 -8.15 38.45 15.74
N GLY A 457 -7.87 37.81 14.60
CA GLY A 457 -8.41 36.50 14.21
C GLY A 457 -7.92 35.33 15.06
N MET A 458 -6.89 35.51 15.90
CA MET A 458 -6.49 34.53 16.92
C MET A 458 -7.55 34.41 18.02
N SER A 459 -8.37 35.44 18.24
CA SER A 459 -9.43 35.44 19.26
C SER A 459 -10.63 34.58 18.85
N ARG A 460 -11.23 33.86 19.81
CA ARG A 460 -12.37 32.95 19.56
C ARG A 460 -13.60 33.68 19.02
N ARG A 461 -13.79 34.94 19.43
CA ARG A 461 -14.95 35.76 19.09
C ARG A 461 -14.91 36.25 17.65
N TRP A 462 -13.72 36.48 17.09
CA TRP A 462 -13.55 37.21 15.83
C TRP A 462 -12.98 36.34 14.71
N ARG A 463 -13.29 35.04 14.71
CA ARG A 463 -12.78 34.10 13.70
C ARG A 463 -13.17 34.49 12.26
N TRP A 464 -14.31 35.14 12.08
CA TRP A 464 -14.76 35.65 10.78
C TRP A 464 -13.80 36.70 10.19
N VAL A 465 -12.99 37.37 11.02
CA VAL A 465 -11.98 38.35 10.57
C VAL A 465 -10.92 37.71 9.67
N GLN A 466 -10.71 36.40 9.74
CA GLN A 466 -9.84 35.69 8.79
C GLN A 466 -10.32 35.82 7.33
N TRP A 467 -11.62 35.99 7.08
CA TRP A 467 -12.12 36.28 5.72
C TRP A 467 -11.70 37.67 5.24
N ILE A 468 -11.57 38.65 6.16
CA ILE A 468 -11.00 39.96 5.84
C ILE A 468 -9.52 39.79 5.51
N THR A 469 -8.76 39.04 6.32
CA THR A 469 -7.34 38.75 6.05
C THR A 469 -7.14 38.07 4.69
N ALA A 470 -7.97 37.08 4.34
CA ALA A 470 -7.93 36.44 3.03
C ALA A 470 -8.25 37.43 1.89
N SER A 471 -9.24 38.30 2.08
CA SER A 471 -9.59 39.33 1.08
C SER A 471 -8.44 40.32 0.86
N LEU A 472 -7.70 40.66 1.92
CA LEU A 472 -6.49 41.48 1.81
C LEU A 472 -5.37 40.73 1.06
N GLY A 473 -5.21 39.42 1.27
CA GLY A 473 -4.27 38.61 0.48
C GLY A 473 -4.60 38.62 -1.01
N VAL A 474 -5.88 38.54 -1.38
CA VAL A 474 -6.34 38.69 -2.78
C VAL A 474 -6.06 40.09 -3.31
N TRP A 475 -6.23 41.13 -2.48
CA TRP A 475 -5.89 42.51 -2.86
C TRP A 475 -4.39 42.68 -3.12
N VAL A 476 -3.52 42.16 -2.25
CA VAL A 476 -2.06 42.18 -2.44
C VAL A 476 -1.69 41.54 -3.77
N MET A 477 -2.33 40.43 -4.13
CA MET A 477 -2.14 39.81 -5.45
C MET A 477 -2.59 40.72 -6.62
N LEU A 478 -3.68 41.46 -6.46
CA LEU A 478 -4.26 42.29 -7.51
C LEU A 478 -3.54 43.64 -7.69
N ALA A 479 -3.02 44.22 -6.61
CA ALA A 479 -2.47 45.58 -6.59
C ALA A 479 -1.35 45.83 -7.63
N PRO A 480 -0.35 44.94 -7.81
CA PRO A 480 0.65 45.10 -8.86
C PRO A 480 0.09 45.20 -10.29
N LEU A 481 -1.00 44.48 -10.56
CA LEU A 481 -1.67 44.49 -11.86
C LEU A 481 -2.49 45.76 -12.07
N LEU A 482 -3.14 46.26 -11.01
CA LEU A 482 -3.96 47.46 -11.05
C LEU A 482 -3.09 48.72 -11.20
N PHE A 483 -1.99 48.78 -10.46
CA PHE A 483 -1.06 49.93 -10.50
C PHE A 483 -0.07 49.85 -11.67
N TRP A 484 -0.06 48.77 -12.45
CA TRP A 484 0.88 48.56 -13.55
C TRP A 484 2.34 48.75 -13.10
N THR A 485 2.75 48.01 -12.07
CA THR A 485 4.10 48.10 -11.50
C THR A 485 5.17 47.85 -12.55
N THR A 486 6.30 48.53 -12.42
CA THR A 486 7.47 48.26 -13.26
C THR A 486 8.44 47.29 -12.60
N SER A 487 8.22 46.92 -11.33
CA SER A 487 9.09 46.02 -10.58
C SER A 487 8.61 44.57 -10.69
N ALA A 488 9.36 43.76 -11.44
CA ALA A 488 9.12 42.32 -11.54
C ALA A 488 9.28 41.62 -10.17
N ALA A 489 10.19 42.13 -9.33
CA ALA A 489 10.40 41.61 -7.98
C ALA A 489 9.18 41.84 -7.09
N ALA A 490 8.61 43.06 -7.09
CA ALA A 490 7.38 43.36 -6.35
C ALA A 490 6.22 42.50 -6.84
N TYR A 491 6.06 42.35 -8.17
CA TYR A 491 5.03 41.49 -8.77
C TYR A 491 5.10 40.03 -8.29
N ALA A 492 6.30 39.44 -8.25
CA ALA A 492 6.50 38.07 -7.83
C ALA A 492 6.29 37.90 -6.31
N ILE A 493 6.82 38.82 -5.51
CA ILE A 493 6.70 38.81 -4.04
C ILE A 493 5.23 38.96 -3.64
N ASP A 494 4.50 39.91 -4.18
CA ASP A 494 3.08 40.13 -3.86
C ASP A 494 2.20 38.95 -4.29
N THR A 495 2.55 38.30 -5.38
CA THR A 495 1.87 37.07 -5.82
C THR A 495 2.05 35.94 -4.81
N LEU A 496 3.28 35.72 -4.34
CA LEU A 496 3.59 34.67 -3.38
C LEU A 496 3.00 34.99 -1.99
N VAL A 497 3.24 36.20 -1.49
CA VAL A 497 2.82 36.63 -0.17
C VAL A 497 1.29 36.66 -0.09
N GLY A 498 0.60 37.23 -1.07
CA GLY A 498 -0.86 37.27 -1.08
C GLY A 498 -1.50 35.87 -1.14
N MET A 499 -0.90 34.93 -1.88
CA MET A 499 -1.31 33.53 -1.92
C MET A 499 -1.15 32.84 -0.56
N LEU A 500 -0.01 33.03 0.10
CA LEU A 500 0.25 32.47 1.44
C LEU A 500 -0.72 33.06 2.49
N ILE A 501 -1.01 34.37 2.41
CA ILE A 501 -1.97 35.03 3.30
C ILE A 501 -3.35 34.37 3.19
N VAL A 502 -3.84 34.11 1.97
CA VAL A 502 -5.10 33.41 1.72
C VAL A 502 -5.05 31.97 2.27
N ALA A 503 -3.98 31.23 1.97
CA ALA A 503 -3.85 29.84 2.40
C ALA A 503 -3.89 29.71 3.93
N PHE A 504 -3.11 30.50 4.66
CA PHE A 504 -3.06 30.46 6.12
C PHE A 504 -4.31 31.05 6.78
N ALA A 505 -5.04 31.94 6.11
CA ALA A 505 -6.27 32.53 6.65
C ALA A 505 -7.47 31.57 6.59
N VAL A 506 -7.64 30.82 5.49
CA VAL A 506 -8.88 30.05 5.25
C VAL A 506 -8.70 28.58 4.87
N MET A 507 -7.51 28.13 4.44
CA MET A 507 -7.30 26.73 4.05
C MET A 507 -6.88 25.85 5.23
N ILE A 508 -6.24 26.42 6.25
CA ILE A 508 -5.87 25.68 7.46
C ILE A 508 -7.07 25.61 8.40
N PRO A 509 -7.50 24.39 8.82
CA PRO A 509 -8.64 24.29 9.70
C PRO A 509 -8.29 24.88 11.09
N PRO A 510 -9.28 25.34 11.87
CA PRO A 510 -10.71 25.25 11.59
C PRO A 510 -11.20 26.45 10.76
N THR A 511 -11.77 26.16 9.58
CA THR A 511 -12.21 27.19 8.63
C THR A 511 -13.27 28.11 9.27
N PRO A 512 -13.24 29.42 8.97
CA PRO A 512 -14.14 30.35 9.65
C PRO A 512 -15.57 30.19 9.14
N GLY A 513 -16.51 29.88 10.04
CA GLY A 513 -17.94 29.82 9.72
C GLY A 513 -18.59 28.43 9.82
N ILE A 514 -17.84 27.36 10.10
CA ILE A 514 -18.44 26.03 10.32
C ILE A 514 -19.29 26.05 11.61
N SER A 515 -20.56 25.64 11.50
CA SER A 515 -21.50 25.64 12.62
C SER A 515 -21.14 24.56 13.66
N ARG A 516 -21.42 24.83 14.94
CA ARG A 516 -21.20 23.85 16.03
C ARG A 516 -21.96 22.54 15.82
N ARG A 517 -23.08 22.57 15.07
CA ARG A 517 -23.89 21.40 14.72
C ARG A 517 -23.25 20.55 13.62
N ALA A 518 -22.59 21.18 12.64
CA ALA A 518 -21.88 20.46 11.58
C ALA A 518 -20.65 19.71 12.12
N LEU A 519 -20.00 20.21 13.17
CA LEU A 519 -18.90 19.50 13.87
C LEU A 519 -19.38 18.43 14.85
N ALA A 520 -20.69 18.39 15.15
CA ALA A 520 -21.31 17.46 16.09
C ALA A 520 -22.02 16.28 15.40
N ALA A 521 -22.24 16.37 14.09
CA ALA A 521 -22.74 15.26 13.27
C ALA A 521 -21.56 14.34 12.93
N ASP A 522 -21.66 13.07 13.31
CA ASP A 522 -20.60 12.08 13.09
C ASP A 522 -20.51 11.60 11.63
N ASP A 523 -21.48 11.95 10.76
CA ASP A 523 -21.51 11.52 9.35
C ASP A 523 -21.58 12.71 8.38
N ASP A 524 -20.45 13.04 7.75
CA ASP A 524 -20.36 13.95 6.59
C ASP A 524 -20.65 13.22 5.26
N ILE A 525 -21.06 11.95 5.32
CA ILE A 525 -21.30 11.07 4.17
C ILE A 525 -22.78 11.13 3.76
N PRO A 526 -23.12 11.62 2.56
CA PRO A 526 -24.50 11.62 2.07
C PRO A 526 -25.06 10.19 1.98
N LEU A 527 -26.35 10.03 2.28
CA LEU A 527 -27.05 8.74 2.11
C LEU A 527 -26.84 8.19 0.68
N GLY A 528 -26.31 6.97 0.60
CA GLY A 528 -26.01 6.27 -0.66
C GLY A 528 -24.59 6.51 -1.21
N TRP A 529 -23.74 7.24 -0.50
CA TRP A 529 -22.33 7.43 -0.86
C TRP A 529 -21.42 6.65 0.09
N THR A 530 -20.32 6.11 -0.42
CA THR A 530 -19.29 5.42 0.38
C THR A 530 -18.19 6.37 0.87
N TYR A 531 -18.21 7.62 0.41
CA TYR A 531 -17.26 8.66 0.80
C TYR A 531 -17.96 10.02 0.77
N SER A 532 -17.46 10.98 1.56
CA SER A 532 -17.95 12.36 1.46
C SER A 532 -17.22 13.10 0.34
N PRO A 533 -17.93 13.54 -0.73
CA PRO A 533 -17.33 14.33 -1.80
C PRO A 533 -16.83 15.71 -1.33
N SER A 534 -17.17 16.10 -0.10
CA SER A 534 -16.74 17.34 0.54
C SER A 534 -15.51 17.19 1.43
N THR A 535 -14.94 15.99 1.58
CA THR A 535 -13.72 15.75 2.37
C THR A 535 -12.51 16.52 1.82
N PHE A 536 -11.58 16.89 2.71
CA PHE A 536 -10.39 17.67 2.34
C PHE A 536 -9.51 16.96 1.30
N THR A 537 -9.34 15.64 1.42
CA THR A 537 -8.56 14.81 0.49
C THR A 537 -9.14 14.81 -0.92
N GLN A 538 -10.47 14.78 -1.06
CA GLN A 538 -11.15 14.84 -2.36
C GLN A 538 -11.08 16.22 -3.02
N ARG A 539 -10.74 17.28 -2.27
CA ARG A 539 -10.56 18.64 -2.81
C ARG A 539 -9.14 18.90 -3.32
N ILE A 540 -8.16 18.06 -2.98
CA ILE A 540 -6.75 18.21 -3.38
C ILE A 540 -6.58 18.35 -4.90
N PRO A 541 -7.24 17.52 -5.76
CA PRO A 541 -7.10 17.66 -7.21
C PRO A 541 -7.62 19.00 -7.73
N ILE A 542 -8.72 19.50 -7.17
CA ILE A 542 -9.33 20.79 -7.56
C ILE A 542 -8.41 21.94 -7.14
N VAL A 543 -7.85 21.87 -5.93
CA VAL A 543 -6.88 22.85 -5.44
C VAL A 543 -5.64 22.85 -6.32
N ALA A 544 -5.07 21.67 -6.64
CA ALA A 544 -3.91 21.55 -7.53
C ALA A 544 -4.17 22.16 -8.92
N LEU A 545 -5.34 21.89 -9.51
CA LEU A 545 -5.73 22.48 -10.79
C LEU A 545 -5.87 24.01 -10.70
N ALA A 546 -6.41 24.53 -9.59
CA ALA A 546 -6.52 25.97 -9.36
C ALA A 546 -5.13 26.64 -9.23
N PHE A 547 -4.16 25.97 -8.60
CA PHE A 547 -2.76 26.44 -8.56
C PHE A 547 -2.17 26.50 -9.96
N VAL A 548 -2.33 25.46 -10.78
CA VAL A 548 -1.84 25.47 -12.19
C VAL A 548 -2.46 26.64 -12.96
N GLY A 549 -3.79 26.83 -12.85
CA GLY A 549 -4.48 27.95 -13.51
C GLY A 549 -3.99 29.32 -13.03
N LEU A 550 -3.71 29.48 -11.75
CA LEU A 550 -3.16 30.71 -11.18
C LEU A 550 -1.75 31.00 -11.70
N PHE A 551 -0.86 30.00 -11.75
CA PHE A 551 0.49 30.16 -12.29
C PHE A 551 0.48 30.54 -13.78
N VAL A 552 -0.36 29.88 -14.57
CA VAL A 552 -0.52 30.23 -15.99
C VAL A 552 -1.03 31.66 -16.15
N SER A 553 -2.07 32.06 -15.40
CA SER A 553 -2.60 33.43 -15.43
C SER A 553 -1.53 34.46 -15.03
N ARG A 554 -0.74 34.19 -14.00
CA ARG A 554 0.35 35.08 -13.55
C ARG A 554 1.50 35.17 -14.53
N TYR A 555 1.83 34.08 -15.20
CA TYR A 555 2.84 34.08 -16.26
C TYR A 555 2.40 34.94 -17.46
N LEU A 556 1.15 34.79 -17.91
CA LEU A 556 0.59 35.61 -18.99
C LEU A 556 0.55 37.10 -18.63
N ALA A 557 0.15 37.44 -17.40
CA ALA A 557 0.13 38.82 -16.94
C ALA A 557 1.55 39.43 -16.80
N ALA A 558 2.56 38.63 -16.43
CA ALA A 558 3.95 39.08 -16.40
C ALA A 558 4.44 39.53 -17.78
N PHE A 559 4.09 38.78 -18.83
CA PHE A 559 4.39 39.16 -20.21
C PHE A 559 3.67 40.45 -20.62
N GLN A 560 2.38 40.59 -20.29
CA GLN A 560 1.61 41.80 -20.62
C GLN A 560 2.17 43.08 -19.98
N MET A 561 2.73 42.96 -18.77
CA MET A 561 3.38 44.06 -18.08
C MET A 561 4.84 44.29 -18.50
N GLY A 562 5.41 43.44 -19.36
CA GLY A 562 6.78 43.55 -19.84
C GLY A 562 7.84 43.03 -18.87
N HIS A 563 7.48 42.15 -17.93
CA HIS A 563 8.42 41.47 -17.03
C HIS A 563 9.01 40.19 -17.62
N ALA A 564 8.45 39.69 -18.71
CA ALA A 564 8.94 38.54 -19.45
C ALA A 564 9.09 38.91 -20.93
N ASP A 565 10.23 38.52 -21.51
CA ASP A 565 10.58 38.87 -22.90
C ASP A 565 9.85 38.03 -23.95
N GLY A 566 9.21 36.92 -23.54
CA GLY A 566 8.51 36.01 -24.44
C GLY A 566 7.56 35.07 -23.71
N LEU A 567 6.61 34.51 -24.48
CA LEU A 567 5.67 33.50 -24.01
C LEU A 567 6.09 32.12 -24.54
N TRP A 568 6.24 31.17 -23.62
CA TRP A 568 6.37 29.78 -23.98
C TRP A 568 4.99 29.20 -24.35
N ASP A 569 4.80 28.90 -25.63
CA ASP A 569 3.60 28.26 -26.17
C ASP A 569 4.04 26.97 -26.91
N PRO A 570 3.83 25.78 -26.33
CA PRO A 570 4.27 24.52 -26.93
C PRO A 570 3.36 24.06 -28.08
N PHE A 571 2.21 24.71 -28.30
CA PHE A 571 1.20 24.30 -29.28
C PHE A 571 1.14 25.24 -30.49
N PHE A 572 1.36 26.54 -30.27
CA PHE A 572 1.38 27.55 -31.33
C PHE A 572 2.74 28.24 -31.35
N GLY A 573 3.48 28.10 -32.46
CA GLY A 573 4.85 28.59 -32.57
C GLY A 573 5.00 30.12 -32.47
N PRO A 574 6.24 30.62 -32.33
CA PRO A 574 6.52 32.05 -32.17
C PRO A 574 6.17 32.83 -33.45
N GLY A 575 4.94 33.32 -33.55
CA GLY A 575 4.51 34.56 -34.22
C GLY A 575 4.96 34.87 -35.67
N GLY A 576 5.57 33.96 -36.41
CA GLY A 576 6.12 34.21 -37.75
C GLY A 576 5.17 33.96 -38.92
N ALA A 577 3.95 33.48 -38.68
CA ALA A 577 2.98 33.18 -39.73
C ALA A 577 2.21 34.45 -40.18
N PRO A 578 1.82 34.57 -41.46
CA PRO A 578 1.09 35.74 -42.01
C PRO A 578 -0.32 35.94 -41.41
N VAL A 579 -0.78 35.02 -40.56
CA VAL A 579 -1.97 35.16 -39.73
C VAL A 579 -1.50 35.12 -38.27
N ARG A 580 -1.77 36.18 -37.50
CA ARG A 580 -1.46 36.24 -36.06
C ARG A 580 -2.16 35.10 -35.32
N ASN A 581 -1.48 34.00 -35.07
CA ASN A 581 -1.93 32.89 -34.24
C ASN A 581 -0.95 32.66 -33.07
N GLY A 582 -1.46 32.14 -31.96
CA GLY A 582 -0.70 31.86 -30.73
C GLY A 582 -1.05 32.75 -29.56
N SER A 583 -0.65 32.32 -28.36
CA SER A 583 -1.02 32.96 -27.08
C SER A 583 -0.62 34.45 -27.04
N GLU A 584 0.54 34.80 -27.59
CA GLU A 584 1.06 36.17 -27.67
C GLU A 584 0.17 37.13 -28.48
N ALA A 585 -0.38 36.66 -29.61
CA ALA A 585 -1.30 37.43 -30.45
C ALA A 585 -2.63 37.70 -29.74
N VAL A 586 -3.09 36.77 -28.90
CA VAL A 586 -4.34 36.90 -28.14
C VAL A 586 -4.16 37.87 -26.98
N VAL A 587 -3.09 37.72 -26.19
CA VAL A 587 -2.85 38.58 -25.01
C VAL A 587 -2.45 40.01 -25.36
N THR A 588 -2.04 40.29 -26.60
CA THR A 588 -1.74 41.64 -27.12
C THR A 588 -2.81 42.18 -28.08
N SER A 589 -3.94 41.46 -28.23
CA SER A 589 -5.05 41.83 -29.10
C SER A 589 -5.74 43.14 -28.69
N TRP A 590 -6.53 43.71 -29.60
CA TRP A 590 -7.32 44.93 -29.32
C TRP A 590 -8.33 44.72 -28.16
N VAL A 591 -8.84 43.49 -27.99
CA VAL A 591 -9.72 43.12 -26.87
C VAL A 591 -8.96 43.15 -25.56
N SER A 592 -7.75 42.59 -25.52
CA SER A 592 -6.89 42.59 -24.33
C SER A 592 -6.45 44.01 -23.93
N LYS A 593 -6.09 44.84 -24.93
CA LYS A 593 -5.73 46.26 -24.74
C LYS A 593 -6.88 47.14 -24.26
N GLY A 594 -8.13 46.69 -24.40
CA GLY A 594 -9.33 47.40 -23.94
C GLY A 594 -9.60 47.29 -22.44
N PHE A 595 -8.91 46.40 -21.71
CA PHE A 595 -9.11 46.25 -20.27
C PHE A 595 -8.21 47.20 -19.45
N PRO A 596 -8.72 47.80 -18.36
CA PRO A 596 -7.95 48.71 -17.51
C PRO A 596 -6.83 48.02 -16.70
N ILE A 597 -6.86 46.69 -16.61
CA ILE A 597 -5.91 45.83 -15.91
C ILE A 597 -5.29 44.87 -16.93
N ALA A 598 -4.01 44.52 -16.79
CA ALA A 598 -3.35 43.54 -17.65
C ALA A 598 -4.18 42.23 -17.76
N GLY A 599 -4.73 41.99 -18.96
CA GLY A 599 -5.84 41.08 -19.21
C GLY A 599 -5.45 39.61 -19.38
N SER A 600 -5.33 38.89 -18.27
CA SER A 600 -5.65 37.45 -18.17
C SER A 600 -6.20 37.05 -16.78
N ALA A 601 -6.54 38.05 -15.96
CA ALA A 601 -6.78 37.91 -14.53
C ALA A 601 -8.22 37.56 -14.06
N PRO A 602 -9.35 37.67 -14.80
CA PRO A 602 -10.64 37.41 -14.16
C PRO A 602 -10.99 35.91 -14.03
N SER A 603 -10.32 35.00 -14.72
CA SER A 603 -10.80 33.61 -14.82
C SER A 603 -10.57 32.68 -13.61
N PRO A 604 -9.62 32.89 -12.65
CA PRO A 604 -9.55 32.03 -11.47
C PRO A 604 -10.38 32.55 -10.27
N ILE A 605 -10.86 33.81 -10.29
CA ILE A 605 -11.52 34.42 -9.13
C ILE A 605 -12.91 33.81 -8.87
N ALA A 606 -13.53 33.24 -9.91
CA ALA A 606 -14.80 32.51 -9.78
C ALA A 606 -14.65 31.07 -9.23
N SER A 607 -13.47 30.44 -9.35
CA SER A 607 -13.26 29.06 -8.87
C SER A 607 -12.84 28.99 -7.40
N ILE A 608 -12.17 30.02 -6.88
CA ILE A 608 -11.68 30.06 -5.48
C ILE A 608 -12.81 30.42 -4.49
N SER A 609 -13.88 31.08 -4.94
CA SER A 609 -15.02 31.49 -4.09
C SER A 609 -16.20 30.49 -4.10
N SER A 610 -16.18 29.48 -4.97
CA SER A 610 -17.24 28.45 -5.05
C SER A 610 -17.26 27.39 -3.92
N PRO A 611 -16.17 27.08 -3.16
CA PRO A 611 -16.29 26.13 -2.05
C PRO A 611 -17.04 26.69 -0.83
N ALA A 612 -17.32 28.01 -0.78
CA ALA A 612 -17.97 28.66 0.36
C ALA A 612 -19.50 28.72 0.24
N ARG A 613 -20.08 28.63 -0.96
CA ARG A 613 -21.54 28.70 -1.15
C ARG A 613 -22.27 27.36 -1.07
N SER A 614 -21.58 26.24 -1.26
CA SER A 614 -22.19 24.90 -1.07
C SER A 614 -22.41 24.54 0.41
N ALA A 615 -21.77 25.24 1.35
CA ALA A 615 -21.92 25.01 2.79
C ALA A 615 -23.14 25.71 3.43
N THR A 616 -23.87 26.58 2.71
CA THR A 616 -25.01 27.33 3.26
C THR A 616 -26.36 27.02 2.61
N ALA A 617 -26.41 26.23 1.53
CA ALA A 617 -27.66 25.92 0.82
C ALA A 617 -28.33 24.59 1.21
N GLY A 618 -27.89 23.92 2.28
CA GLY A 618 -28.43 22.61 2.71
C GLY A 618 -29.32 22.63 3.96
N ALA A 619 -29.50 23.77 4.64
CA ALA A 619 -30.19 23.82 5.92
C ALA A 619 -31.22 24.96 5.97
N GLY A 620 -32.43 24.71 5.46
CA GLY A 620 -33.52 25.68 5.61
C GLY A 620 -34.71 25.51 4.67
N ALA A 621 -35.37 24.35 4.67
CA ALA A 621 -36.76 24.26 4.19
C ALA A 621 -37.57 23.39 5.15
N PRO A 622 -38.47 23.96 5.97
CA PRO A 622 -39.37 23.16 6.79
C PRO A 622 -40.44 22.54 5.90
N CYS A 623 -40.45 21.21 5.80
CA CYS A 623 -41.59 20.45 5.30
C CYS A 623 -42.80 20.73 6.19
N ARG A 624 -43.69 21.64 5.76
CA ARG A 624 -45.08 21.66 6.21
C ARG A 624 -45.92 21.01 5.11
N GLY A 625 -46.53 19.91 5.49
CA GLY A 625 -47.20 18.98 4.60
C GLY A 625 -48.41 19.54 3.88
N TRP A 626 -48.65 18.99 2.70
CA TRP A 626 -49.92 19.03 2.01
C TRP A 626 -50.23 17.62 1.54
N CYS A 627 -51.11 16.94 2.27
CA CYS A 627 -51.82 15.76 1.81
C CYS A 627 -53.29 15.98 2.18
N SER A 628 -54.12 16.35 1.20
CA SER A 628 -55.53 15.94 1.09
C SER A 628 -56.18 16.57 -0.15
N SER A 629 -56.93 15.73 -0.87
CA SER A 629 -58.10 16.02 -1.74
C SER A 629 -57.83 16.90 -2.98
N SER A 630 -58.31 16.61 -4.19
CA SER A 630 -59.44 15.79 -4.63
C SER A 630 -59.55 15.85 -6.16
N ALA A 631 -60.12 14.79 -6.73
CA ALA A 631 -61.00 14.75 -7.90
C ALA A 631 -60.42 14.78 -9.34
N CYS A 632 -60.95 13.80 -10.09
CA CYS A 632 -60.93 13.55 -11.54
C CYS A 632 -59.69 12.86 -12.11
#